data_AF-G3B2W9-F1
#
_entry.id   AF-G3B2W9-F1
#
_cell.length_a   1.000
_cell.length_b   1.000
_cell.length_c   1.000
_cell.angle_alpha   90.00
_cell.angle_beta   90.00
_cell.angle_gamma   90.00
#
_symmetry.space_group_name_H-M   'P 1'
#
loop_
_entity.id
_entity.type
_entity.pdbx_description
1 polymer ?
#
loop_
_entity_poly.entity_id
_entity_poly.type
_entity_poly.pdbx_seq_one_letter_code
_entity_poly.pdbx_strand_id
1 'polypeptide(L)'
;MRFVRAYSVKSLPFEAKPVNKFNPVKSAYNFRPKTPTNGLVYAPPASLTSVKQTPNAFLPQSDPRKNLGVQKTYTEGEVNDMPVIYGTTKSYHVSQETALEILNLRTSDPSQWTISKLCKKYNVNPHFIINLTKDFKPKAREAENPQLSKRQLDQKKRVQMWLRNEF
;
A
#
# COMPACT_ATOMS: atom_id res chain seq x y z
N MET A 1 -41.20 10.65 21.40
CA MET A 1 -40.07 10.10 20.62
C MET A 1 -39.77 11.04 19.46
N ARG A 2 -38.64 11.76 19.46
CA ARG A 2 -38.23 12.57 18.30
C ARG A 2 -37.65 11.62 17.26
N PHE A 3 -38.29 11.50 16.09
CA PHE A 3 -37.72 10.80 14.94
C PHE A 3 -36.47 11.54 14.49
N VAL A 4 -35.28 10.99 14.78
CA VAL A 4 -34.05 11.45 14.16
C VAL A 4 -34.17 11.09 12.68
N ARG A 5 -34.36 12.08 11.80
CA ARG A 5 -34.28 11.84 10.35
C ARG A 5 -32.88 11.36 10.05
N ALA A 6 -32.74 10.10 9.65
CA ALA A 6 -31.49 9.59 9.12
C ALA A 6 -31.26 10.23 7.74
N TYR A 7 -30.43 11.28 7.68
CA TYR A 7 -30.03 11.87 6.42
C TYR A 7 -29.01 10.96 5.74
N SER A 8 -29.30 10.52 4.52
CA SER A 8 -28.33 9.80 3.69
C SER A 8 -27.35 10.80 3.08
N VAL A 9 -26.05 10.50 3.12
CA VAL A 9 -25.02 11.35 2.48
C VAL A 9 -25.26 11.56 0.99
N LYS A 10 -25.93 10.62 0.32
CA LYS A 10 -26.34 10.73 -1.10
C LYS A 10 -27.41 11.78 -1.35
N SER A 11 -28.20 12.12 -0.33
CA SER A 11 -29.26 13.13 -0.41
C SER A 11 -28.80 14.54 -0.04
N LEU A 12 -27.56 14.67 0.46
CA LEU A 12 -26.98 15.96 0.81
C LEU A 12 -26.47 16.66 -0.47
N PRO A 13 -26.56 18.00 -0.55
CA PRO A 13 -25.89 18.75 -1.61
C PRO A 13 -24.38 18.52 -1.53
N PHE A 14 -23.77 18.23 -2.68
CA PHE A 14 -22.34 18.00 -2.80
C PHE A 14 -21.60 19.28 -3.18
N GLU A 15 -20.61 19.66 -2.38
CA GLU A 15 -19.73 20.81 -2.64
C GLU A 15 -18.26 20.38 -2.61
N ALA A 16 -17.64 20.21 -3.76
CA ALA A 16 -16.24 19.75 -3.84
C ALA A 16 -15.22 20.75 -3.26
N LYS A 17 -15.53 22.05 -3.34
CA LYS A 17 -14.71 23.14 -2.82
C LYS A 17 -15.63 24.21 -2.23
N PRO A 18 -15.26 24.83 -1.10
CA PRO A 18 -16.07 25.91 -0.55
C PRO A 18 -16.09 27.11 -1.49
N VAL A 19 -17.25 27.75 -1.61
CA VAL A 19 -17.44 28.88 -2.53
C VAL A 19 -16.75 30.13 -1.95
N ASN A 20 -15.72 30.61 -2.65
CA ASN A 20 -15.04 31.87 -2.32
C ASN A 20 -15.83 33.07 -2.86
N LYS A 21 -15.81 34.20 -2.16
CA LYS A 21 -16.35 35.49 -2.64
C LYS A 21 -15.59 36.02 -3.86
N PHE A 22 -14.29 35.74 -3.95
CA PHE A 22 -13.41 36.18 -5.03
C PHE A 22 -13.21 35.11 -6.11
N ASN A 23 -12.51 35.47 -7.19
CA ASN A 23 -12.18 34.53 -8.27
C ASN A 23 -11.25 33.41 -7.76
N PRO A 24 -11.68 32.14 -7.81
CA PRO A 24 -10.95 31.03 -7.19
C PRO A 24 -9.59 30.74 -7.82
N VAL A 25 -9.40 31.07 -9.11
CA VAL A 25 -8.13 30.85 -9.82
C VAL A 25 -7.12 31.94 -9.48
N LYS A 26 -7.55 33.20 -9.51
CA LYS A 26 -6.66 34.37 -9.32
C LYS A 26 -6.37 34.67 -7.85
N SER A 27 -7.23 34.25 -6.94
CA SER A 27 -7.17 34.61 -5.51
C SER A 27 -7.37 33.41 -4.59
N ALA A 28 -6.80 32.26 -4.97
CA ALA A 28 -6.87 31.02 -4.19
C ALA A 28 -6.36 31.17 -2.75
N TYR A 29 -5.30 31.97 -2.55
CA TYR A 29 -4.71 32.23 -1.23
C TYR A 29 -5.59 33.14 -0.35
N ASN A 30 -6.43 34.00 -0.94
CA ASN A 30 -7.30 34.93 -0.23
C ASN A 30 -8.71 34.33 -0.16
N PHE A 31 -8.87 33.34 0.72
CA PHE A 31 -10.14 32.67 0.92
C PHE A 31 -11.07 33.51 1.81
N ARG A 32 -12.18 34.00 1.24
CA ARG A 32 -13.29 34.60 1.99
C ARG A 32 -14.57 33.83 1.67
N PRO A 33 -15.07 32.99 2.59
CA PRO A 33 -16.23 32.16 2.31
C PRO A 33 -17.44 33.04 1.95
N LYS A 34 -18.15 32.68 0.89
CA LYS A 34 -19.48 33.21 0.62
C LYS A 34 -20.42 32.75 1.76
N THR A 35 -21.44 33.55 2.08
CA THR A 35 -22.38 33.29 3.19
C THR A 35 -22.79 31.81 3.28
N PRO A 36 -22.85 31.24 4.50
CA PRO A 36 -23.01 29.81 4.69
C PRO A 36 -24.30 29.30 4.05
N THR A 37 -24.20 28.21 3.29
CA THR A 37 -25.35 27.44 2.80
C THR A 37 -26.16 26.97 4.00
N ASN A 38 -27.47 27.25 4.02
CA ASN A 38 -28.35 26.80 5.10
C ASN A 38 -28.52 25.28 5.03
N GLY A 39 -27.93 24.53 5.97
CA GLY A 39 -28.12 23.08 6.11
C GLY A 39 -26.82 22.27 6.17
N LEU A 40 -26.96 20.94 6.07
CA LEU A 40 -25.83 20.01 5.99
C LEU A 40 -25.40 19.86 4.53
N VAL A 41 -24.10 19.98 4.28
CA VAL A 41 -23.48 19.84 2.95
C VAL A 41 -22.43 18.73 3.00
N TYR A 42 -22.37 17.90 1.96
CA TYR A 42 -21.30 16.93 1.81
C TYR A 42 -20.14 17.54 1.02
N ALA A 43 -19.07 17.91 1.74
CA ALA A 43 -17.87 18.52 1.16
C ALA A 43 -16.62 17.70 1.50
N PRO A 44 -16.32 16.61 0.77
CA PRO A 44 -15.12 15.84 1.02
C PRO A 44 -13.88 16.71 0.75
N PRO A 45 -12.89 16.69 1.65
CA PRO A 45 -11.70 17.51 1.51
C PRO A 45 -10.87 17.06 0.31
N ALA A 46 -10.31 18.01 -0.45
CA ALA A 46 -9.34 17.75 -1.50
C ALA A 46 -7.93 17.51 -0.93
N SER A 47 -7.82 16.61 0.06
CA SER A 47 -6.58 16.26 0.75
C SER A 47 -6.40 14.75 0.80
N LEU A 48 -5.19 14.30 1.13
CA LEU A 48 -4.94 12.90 1.47
C LEU A 48 -5.81 12.47 2.66
N THR A 49 -6.22 11.21 2.66
CA THR A 49 -6.97 10.62 3.77
C THR A 49 -6.07 10.46 4.98
N SER A 50 -6.61 10.73 6.17
CA SER A 50 -5.87 10.52 7.42
C SER A 50 -5.90 9.04 7.80
N VAL A 51 -4.88 8.57 8.55
CA VAL A 51 -4.84 7.21 9.13
C VAL A 51 -6.07 6.91 10.01
N LYS A 52 -6.69 7.95 10.58
CA LYS A 52 -7.92 7.82 11.38
C LYS A 52 -9.16 7.47 10.55
N GLN A 53 -9.13 7.70 9.24
CA GLN A 53 -10.21 7.34 8.32
C GLN A 53 -10.03 5.88 7.86
N THR A 54 -10.55 4.96 8.65
CA THR A 54 -10.42 3.52 8.40
C THR A 54 -11.29 3.05 7.22
N PRO A 55 -10.73 2.39 6.20
CA PRO A 55 -11.51 1.83 5.10
C PRO A 55 -12.45 0.70 5.58
N ASN A 56 -13.55 0.48 4.87
CA ASN A 56 -14.58 -0.50 5.22
C ASN A 56 -14.02 -1.93 5.34
N ALA A 57 -12.99 -2.28 4.58
CA ALA A 57 -12.32 -3.58 4.64
C ALA A 57 -11.66 -3.86 6.01
N PHE A 58 -11.28 -2.83 6.75
CA PHE A 58 -10.64 -2.96 8.07
C PHE A 58 -11.62 -2.77 9.24
N LEU A 59 -12.88 -2.45 8.96
CA LEU A 59 -13.91 -2.37 9.98
C LEU A 59 -14.46 -3.78 10.31
N PRO A 60 -14.84 -4.06 11.57
CA PRO A 60 -15.52 -5.30 11.92
C PRO A 60 -16.92 -5.34 11.27
N GLN A 61 -17.50 -6.53 11.12
CA GLN A 61 -18.82 -6.68 10.48
C GLN A 61 -19.96 -6.03 11.26
N SER A 62 -19.85 -5.93 12.59
CA SER A 62 -20.85 -5.31 13.46
C SER A 62 -20.79 -3.77 13.48
N ASP A 63 -19.80 -3.14 12.86
CA ASP A 63 -19.64 -1.69 12.92
C ASP A 63 -20.69 -0.98 12.03
N PRO A 64 -21.56 -0.12 12.60
CA PRO A 64 -22.58 0.58 11.82
C PRO A 64 -21.99 1.52 10.76
N ARG A 65 -20.71 1.92 10.90
CA ARG A 65 -20.04 2.81 9.96
C ARG A 65 -19.90 2.22 8.56
N LYS A 66 -19.92 0.89 8.42
CA LYS A 66 -19.90 0.22 7.11
C LYS A 66 -21.08 0.62 6.22
N ASN A 67 -22.24 0.92 6.84
CA ASN A 67 -23.49 1.19 6.12
C ASN A 67 -23.74 2.69 5.88
N LEU A 68 -22.85 3.58 6.31
CA LEU A 68 -23.02 5.04 6.17
C LEU A 68 -22.86 5.53 4.72
N GLY A 69 -22.30 4.73 3.81
CA GLY A 69 -22.17 5.08 2.39
C GLY A 69 -21.22 6.25 2.09
N VAL A 70 -20.32 6.59 3.04
CA VAL A 70 -19.34 7.68 2.89
C VAL A 70 -18.18 7.28 1.97
N GLN A 71 -17.80 6.00 1.98
CA GLN A 71 -16.68 5.50 1.18
C GLN A 71 -17.14 5.05 -0.20
N LYS A 72 -16.34 5.36 -1.23
CA LYS A 72 -16.61 4.92 -2.60
C LYS A 72 -16.43 3.40 -2.70
N THR A 73 -17.46 2.71 -3.20
CA THR A 73 -17.41 1.30 -3.59
C THR A 73 -17.21 1.22 -5.09
N TYR A 74 -16.27 0.40 -5.55
CA TYR A 74 -15.99 0.20 -6.97
C TYR A 74 -16.72 -1.03 -7.49
N THR A 75 -17.24 -0.93 -8.70
CA THR A 75 -17.83 -2.06 -9.45
C THR A 75 -16.72 -2.91 -10.09
N GLU A 76 -17.02 -4.17 -10.42
CA GLU A 76 -16.04 -5.08 -11.03
C GLU A 76 -15.46 -4.54 -12.34
N GLY A 77 -16.29 -3.88 -13.16
CA GLY A 77 -15.84 -3.20 -14.39
C GLY A 77 -14.82 -2.09 -14.10
N GLU A 78 -15.12 -1.21 -13.14
CA GLU A 78 -14.17 -0.15 -12.74
C GLU A 78 -12.86 -0.72 -12.19
N VAL A 79 -12.91 -1.83 -11.45
CA VAL A 79 -11.71 -2.48 -10.89
C VAL A 79 -10.82 -3.04 -12.01
N ASN A 80 -11.42 -3.61 -13.06
CA ASN A 80 -10.68 -4.13 -14.22
C ASN A 80 -9.99 -3.02 -15.02
N ASP A 81 -10.56 -1.81 -15.03
CA ASP A 81 -9.97 -0.64 -15.68
C ASP A 81 -8.84 0.02 -14.87
N MET A 82 -8.60 -0.40 -13.61
CA MET A 82 -7.55 0.17 -12.78
C MET A 82 -6.16 -0.32 -13.20
N PRO A 83 -5.14 0.56 -13.24
CA PRO A 83 -3.79 0.15 -13.59
C PRO A 83 -3.18 -0.75 -12.51
N VAL A 84 -2.52 -1.84 -12.94
CA VAL A 84 -1.79 -2.73 -12.02
C VAL A 84 -0.51 -2.02 -11.54
N ILE A 85 -0.48 -1.60 -10.28
CA ILE A 85 0.69 -0.93 -9.67
C ILE A 85 1.81 -1.95 -9.40
N TYR A 86 1.45 -3.08 -8.77
CA TYR A 86 2.35 -4.20 -8.50
C TYR A 86 1.53 -5.48 -8.40
N GLY A 87 1.80 -6.45 -9.27
CA GLY A 87 1.13 -7.74 -9.26
C GLY A 87 2.11 -8.83 -9.68
N THR A 88 2.41 -9.75 -8.77
CA THR A 88 3.16 -10.97 -9.10
C THR A 88 2.22 -12.17 -8.98
N THR A 89 2.19 -13.00 -10.01
CA THR A 89 1.46 -14.28 -9.98
C THR A 89 2.26 -15.27 -9.13
N LYS A 90 1.59 -15.92 -8.19
CA LYS A 90 2.21 -16.97 -7.35
C LYS A 90 2.10 -18.30 -8.09
N SER A 91 3.21 -19.03 -8.26
CA SER A 91 3.21 -20.40 -8.77
C SER A 91 3.55 -21.39 -7.65
N TYR A 92 2.87 -22.54 -7.65
CA TYR A 92 3.01 -23.60 -6.65
C TYR A 92 3.28 -24.97 -7.30
N HIS A 93 4.09 -24.98 -8.37
CA HIS A 93 4.39 -26.20 -9.13
C HIS A 93 5.52 -27.06 -8.54
N VAL A 94 6.19 -26.58 -7.48
CA VAL A 94 7.33 -27.25 -6.84
C VAL A 94 6.82 -28.29 -5.84
N SER A 95 7.19 -29.56 -6.03
CA SER A 95 6.87 -30.67 -5.13
C SER A 95 7.91 -30.82 -4.02
N GLN A 96 7.58 -31.58 -2.97
CA GLN A 96 8.51 -31.88 -1.87
C GLN A 96 9.81 -32.54 -2.36
N GLU A 97 9.72 -33.47 -3.31
CA GLU A 97 10.87 -34.17 -3.88
C GLU A 97 11.84 -33.20 -4.56
N THR A 98 11.31 -32.28 -5.36
CA THR A 98 12.12 -31.25 -6.01
C THR A 98 12.76 -30.29 -5.01
N ALA A 99 12.07 -29.98 -3.90
CA ALA A 99 12.64 -29.16 -2.84
C ALA A 99 13.81 -29.85 -2.13
N LEU A 100 13.71 -31.16 -1.88
CA LEU A 100 14.81 -31.96 -1.31
C LEU A 100 16.00 -32.04 -2.28
N GLU A 101 15.75 -32.18 -3.58
CA GLU A 101 16.82 -32.16 -4.59
C GLU A 101 17.54 -30.80 -4.58
N ILE A 102 16.79 -29.69 -4.54
CA ILE A 102 17.36 -28.33 -4.47
C ILE A 102 18.25 -28.16 -3.22
N LEU A 103 17.76 -28.65 -2.07
CA LEU A 103 18.53 -28.64 -0.83
C LEU A 103 19.82 -29.43 -1.01
N ASN A 104 19.75 -30.68 -1.45
CA ASN A 104 20.90 -31.55 -1.64
C ASN A 104 21.93 -30.94 -2.61
N LEU A 105 21.50 -30.36 -3.74
CA LEU A 105 22.40 -29.72 -4.68
C LEU A 105 23.16 -28.54 -4.05
N ARG A 106 22.46 -27.74 -3.24
CA ARG A 106 23.04 -26.57 -2.57
C ARG A 106 23.90 -26.95 -1.37
N THR A 107 23.58 -28.05 -0.68
CA THR A 107 24.40 -28.61 0.41
C THR A 107 25.72 -29.13 -0.10
N SER A 108 25.72 -29.78 -1.28
CA SER A 108 26.93 -30.36 -1.88
C SER A 108 27.91 -29.28 -2.32
N ASP A 109 27.49 -28.37 -3.21
CA ASP A 109 28.39 -27.37 -3.81
C ASP A 109 27.70 -26.00 -3.94
N PRO A 110 27.75 -25.14 -2.90
CA PRO A 110 27.06 -23.84 -2.91
C PRO A 110 27.63 -22.86 -3.94
N SER A 111 28.90 -23.00 -4.31
CA SER A 111 29.59 -22.17 -5.31
C SER A 111 29.14 -22.51 -6.74
N GLN A 112 28.91 -23.79 -7.03
CA GLN A 112 28.44 -24.26 -8.35
C GLN A 112 26.92 -24.11 -8.48
N TRP A 113 26.18 -24.46 -7.42
CA TRP A 113 24.73 -24.37 -7.35
C TRP A 113 24.30 -23.05 -6.69
N THR A 114 24.60 -21.96 -7.39
CA THR A 114 24.15 -20.62 -7.00
C THR A 114 22.62 -20.51 -7.08
N ILE A 115 22.06 -19.59 -6.30
CA ILE A 115 20.61 -19.31 -6.28
C ILE A 115 20.11 -19.06 -7.71
N SER A 116 20.80 -18.22 -8.49
CA SER A 116 20.43 -17.90 -9.87
C SER A 116 20.38 -19.11 -10.80
N LYS A 117 21.29 -20.08 -10.61
CA LYS A 117 21.33 -21.32 -11.42
C LYS A 117 20.14 -22.23 -11.09
N LEU A 118 19.85 -22.41 -9.81
CA LEU A 118 18.70 -23.19 -9.33
C LEU A 118 17.36 -22.54 -9.76
N CYS A 119 17.27 -21.20 -9.72
CA CYS A 119 16.09 -20.47 -10.19
C CYS A 119 15.80 -20.78 -11.66
N LYS A 120 16.83 -20.78 -12.51
CA LYS A 120 16.71 -21.09 -13.93
C LYS A 120 16.35 -22.57 -14.17
N LYS A 121 16.94 -23.50 -13.42
CA LYS A 121 16.68 -24.95 -13.58
C LYS A 121 15.24 -25.32 -13.26
N TYR A 122 14.70 -24.81 -12.15
CA TYR A 122 13.37 -25.18 -11.66
C TYR A 122 12.28 -24.14 -11.98
N ASN A 123 12.65 -23.05 -12.67
CA ASN A 123 11.79 -21.91 -12.96
C ASN A 123 11.05 -21.38 -11.71
N VAL A 124 11.82 -21.05 -10.67
CA VAL A 124 11.29 -20.58 -9.37
C VAL A 124 11.86 -19.22 -9.01
N ASN A 125 11.11 -18.47 -8.19
CA ASN A 125 11.54 -17.17 -7.69
C ASN A 125 12.82 -17.31 -6.81
N PRO A 126 13.82 -16.42 -6.94
CA PRO A 126 15.00 -16.40 -6.08
C PRO A 126 14.70 -16.43 -4.58
N HIS A 127 13.65 -15.73 -4.15
CA HIS A 127 13.25 -15.72 -2.74
C HIS A 127 12.84 -17.10 -2.23
N PHE A 128 12.27 -17.97 -3.07
CA PHE A 128 11.92 -19.33 -2.70
C PHE A 128 13.17 -20.15 -2.34
N ILE A 129 14.18 -20.14 -3.20
CA ILE A 129 15.43 -20.89 -2.97
C ILE A 129 16.23 -20.29 -1.79
N ILE A 130 16.24 -18.96 -1.66
CA ILE A 130 16.84 -18.29 -0.49
C ILE A 130 16.14 -18.77 0.79
N ASN A 131 14.81 -18.80 0.81
CA ASN A 131 14.05 -19.26 1.97
C ASN A 131 14.28 -20.73 2.29
N LEU A 132 14.37 -21.58 1.27
CA LEU A 132 14.61 -23.02 1.42
C LEU A 132 16.02 -23.28 1.97
N THR A 133 17.02 -22.50 1.58
CA THR A 133 18.43 -22.71 1.92
C THR A 133 18.98 -21.77 2.99
N LYS A 134 18.11 -21.17 3.82
CA LYS A 134 18.48 -20.18 4.86
C LYS A 134 19.59 -20.62 5.80
N ASP A 135 19.67 -21.92 6.09
CA ASP A 135 20.65 -22.48 7.02
C ASP A 135 22.07 -22.49 6.43
N PHE A 136 22.17 -22.38 5.10
CA PHE A 136 23.42 -22.07 4.40
C PHE A 136 23.73 -20.60 4.53
N LYS A 137 24.23 -20.21 5.70
CA LYS A 137 24.98 -18.95 5.84
C LYS A 137 26.36 -19.21 5.22
N PRO A 138 26.69 -18.70 4.02
CA PRO A 138 28.10 -18.63 3.67
C PRO A 138 28.80 -17.90 4.81
N LYS A 139 29.98 -18.39 5.26
CA LYS A 139 30.80 -17.69 6.27
C LYS A 139 30.78 -16.22 5.89
N ALA A 140 30.07 -15.41 6.68
CA ALA A 140 29.97 -13.99 6.41
C ALA A 140 31.42 -13.53 6.38
N ARG A 141 31.90 -13.09 5.21
CA ARG A 141 33.14 -12.33 5.19
C ARG A 141 32.91 -11.23 6.21
N GLU A 142 33.79 -11.13 7.21
CA GLU A 142 33.80 -10.03 8.17
C GLU A 142 33.98 -8.76 7.33
N ALA A 143 32.87 -8.26 6.81
CA ALA A 143 32.84 -7.12 5.95
C ALA A 143 33.07 -5.96 6.90
N GLU A 144 34.31 -5.48 6.96
CA GLU A 144 34.61 -4.22 7.60
C GLU A 144 33.55 -3.22 7.19
N ASN A 145 32.81 -2.67 8.16
CA ASN A 145 31.66 -1.79 7.90
C ASN A 145 32.12 -0.66 6.98
N PRO A 146 31.85 -0.72 5.67
CA PRO A 146 32.42 0.26 4.78
C PRO A 146 31.71 1.57 5.10
N GLN A 147 32.48 2.64 5.34
CA GLN A 147 31.90 3.96 5.58
C GLN A 147 30.99 4.30 4.40
N LEU A 148 29.68 4.30 4.66
CA LEU A 148 28.69 4.59 3.64
C LEU A 148 28.82 6.07 3.24
N SER A 149 28.71 6.34 1.95
CA SER A 149 28.64 7.72 1.47
C SER A 149 27.43 8.44 2.08
N LYS A 150 27.53 9.78 2.24
CA LYS A 150 26.42 10.61 2.75
C LYS A 150 25.11 10.35 2.00
N ARG A 151 25.18 10.21 0.67
CA ARG A 151 24.02 9.89 -0.19
C ARG A 151 23.35 8.56 0.18
N GLN A 152 24.13 7.52 0.46
CA GLN A 152 23.58 6.21 0.86
C GLN A 152 22.92 6.29 2.24
N LEU A 153 23.50 7.04 3.17
CA LEU A 153 22.92 7.28 4.49
C LEU A 153 21.58 8.03 4.37
N ASP A 154 21.51 9.08 3.55
CA ASP A 154 20.28 9.84 3.32
C ASP A 154 19.18 9.02 2.66
N GLN A 155 19.52 8.15 1.72
CA GLN A 155 18.55 7.22 1.12
C GLN A 155 17.97 6.27 2.17
N LYS A 156 18.83 5.65 3.00
CA LYS A 156 18.39 4.79 4.11
C LYS A 156 17.50 5.55 5.09
N LYS A 157 17.88 6.77 5.45
CA LYS A 157 17.10 7.64 6.34
C LYS A 157 15.72 7.95 5.76
N ARG A 158 15.62 8.29 4.47
CA ARG A 158 14.33 8.53 3.81
C ARG A 158 13.40 7.32 3.81
N VAL A 159 13.94 6.14 3.49
CA VAL A 159 13.16 4.89 3.58
C VAL A 159 12.65 4.67 5.01
N GLN A 160 13.49 4.93 6.01
CA GLN A 160 13.09 4.79 7.41
C GLN A 160 12.02 5.81 7.84
N MET A 161 12.12 7.07 7.40
CA MET A 161 11.10 8.10 7.65
C MET A 161 9.76 7.73 7.00
N TRP A 162 9.79 7.18 5.78
CA TRP A 162 8.58 6.67 5.09
C TRP A 162 7.91 5.54 5.86
N LEU A 163 8.67 4.56 6.36
CA LEU A 163 8.12 3.46 7.16
C LEU A 163 7.51 3.93 8.49
N ARG A 164 7.94 5.07 9.02
CA ARG A 164 7.40 5.70 10.24
C ARG A 164 6.26 6.68 9.97
N ASN A 165 5.91 6.92 8.71
CA ASN A 165 4.98 7.98 8.30
C ASN A 165 5.40 9.38 8.82
N GLU A 166 6.70 9.67 8.85
CA GLU A 166 7.26 10.98 9.22
C GLU A 166 7.38 11.95 8.03
N PHE A 167 7.05 11.49 6.83
CA PHE A 167 7.19 12.20 5.56
C PHE A 167 5.91 12.10 4.72
#